data_AF-A0A1Q6ZZS2-F1
#
_entry.id   AF-A0A1Q6ZZS2-F1
#
_cell.length_a   1.000
_cell.length_b   1.000
_cell.length_c   1.000
_cell.angle_alpha   90.00
_cell.angle_beta   90.00
_cell.angle_gamma   90.00
#
_symmetry.space_group_name_H-M   'P 1'
#
loop_
_entity.id
_entity.type
_entity.pdbx_description
1 polymer ?
#
loop_
_entity_poly.entity_id
_entity_poly.type
_entity_poly.pdbx_seq_one_letter_code
_entity_poly.pdbx_strand_id
1 'polypeptide(L)' 'MTVAGRESPHALYQPSYATFGKDNVYNQKDAEGFIHLYGLAIKIGAGLEAVRREQDAVAAAD' A
#
# COMPACT_ATOMS: atom_id res chain seq x y z
N MET A 1 0.27 -31.74 -7.67
CA MET A 1 -0.75 -31.63 -6.60
C MET A 1 -1.19 -30.18 -6.55
N THR A 2 -2.48 -29.90 -6.72
CA THR A 2 -3.02 -28.53 -6.77
C THR A 2 -4.07 -28.39 -5.69
N VAL A 3 -4.01 -27.30 -4.93
CA VAL A 3 -5.01 -26.97 -3.91
C VAL A 3 -6.16 -26.23 -4.58
N ALA A 4 -7.38 -26.75 -4.44
CA ALA A 4 -8.60 -26.17 -5.03
C ALA A 4 -9.50 -25.43 -4.02
N GLY A 5 -9.26 -25.57 -2.71
CA GLY A 5 -10.08 -24.95 -1.67
C GLY A 5 -9.60 -25.26 -0.26
N ARG A 6 -10.09 -24.50 0.73
CA ARG A 6 -9.78 -24.64 2.17
C ARG A 6 -11.01 -24.25 3.00
N GLU A 7 -11.19 -24.93 4.12
CA GLU A 7 -12.18 -24.60 5.15
C GLU A 7 -11.58 -24.87 6.53
N SER A 8 -12.01 -24.11 7.53
CA SER A 8 -11.63 -24.33 8.93
C SER A 8 -12.65 -23.69 9.87
N PRO A 9 -12.99 -24.33 10.99
CA PRO A 9 -13.76 -23.70 12.07
C PRO A 9 -12.99 -22.53 12.74
N HIS A 10 -11.69 -22.38 12.48
CA HIS A 10 -10.85 -21.28 12.97
C HIS A 10 -10.31 -20.40 11.84
N ALA A 11 -11.03 -20.33 10.70
CA ALA A 11 -10.63 -19.48 9.59
C ALA A 11 -10.62 -18.00 9.99
N LEU A 12 -9.55 -17.28 9.64
CA LEU A 12 -9.49 -15.82 9.74
C LEU A 12 -10.05 -15.11 8.48
N TYR A 13 -10.36 -15.88 7.43
CA TYR A 13 -11.00 -15.36 6.24
C TYR A 13 -12.45 -14.94 6.58
N GLN A 14 -12.79 -13.69 6.30
CA GLN A 14 -14.12 -13.13 6.53
C GLN A 14 -14.74 -12.69 5.20
N PRO A 15 -15.65 -13.49 4.61
CA PRO A 15 -16.26 -13.19 3.32
C PRO A 15 -16.95 -11.81 3.26
N SER A 16 -17.52 -11.35 4.38
CA SER A 16 -18.20 -10.05 4.49
C SER A 16 -17.26 -8.85 4.35
N TYR A 17 -15.98 -8.99 4.70
CA TYR A 17 -14.96 -7.94 4.48
C TYR A 17 -14.28 -8.07 3.11
N ALA A 18 -14.32 -9.25 2.49
CA ALA A 18 -13.65 -9.53 1.22
C ALA A 18 -14.57 -9.41 0.00
N THR A 19 -15.88 -9.26 0.20
CA THR A 19 -16.87 -9.19 -0.89
C THR A 19 -16.90 -7.81 -1.56
N PHE A 20 -17.22 -7.81 -2.85
CA PHE A 20 -17.56 -6.59 -3.62
C PHE A 20 -19.07 -6.27 -3.60
N GLY A 21 -19.86 -7.08 -2.88
CA GLY A 21 -21.30 -6.89 -2.73
C GLY A 21 -21.66 -5.64 -1.92
N LYS A 22 -22.96 -5.34 -1.82
CA LYS A 22 -23.51 -4.18 -1.09
C LYS A 22 -23.34 -4.22 0.44
N ASP A 23 -22.61 -5.21 0.96
CA ASP A 23 -22.40 -5.35 2.40
C ASP A 23 -21.46 -4.24 2.88
N ASN A 24 -22.02 -3.33 3.67
CA ASN A 24 -21.40 -2.07 4.07
C ASN A 24 -20.44 -2.24 5.27
N VAL A 25 -19.72 -3.36 5.33
CA VAL A 25 -18.93 -3.78 6.50
C VAL A 25 -17.58 -3.07 6.57
N TYR A 26 -17.02 -2.68 5.41
CA TYR A 26 -15.78 -1.90 5.33
C TYR A 26 -16.00 -0.55 4.64
N ASN A 27 -15.51 0.53 5.28
CA ASN A 27 -15.53 1.87 4.70
C ASN A 27 -14.30 2.10 3.81
N GLN A 28 -14.51 2.06 2.49
CA GLN A 28 -13.45 2.22 1.51
C GLN A 28 -12.72 3.58 1.59
N LYS A 29 -13.34 4.60 2.21
CA LYS A 29 -12.68 5.91 2.41
C LYS A 29 -11.47 5.84 3.33
N ASP A 30 -11.42 4.86 4.21
CA ASP A 30 -10.30 4.70 5.15
C ASP A 30 -9.00 4.32 4.42
N ALA A 31 -9.11 3.69 3.25
CA ALA A 31 -7.96 3.27 2.44
C ALA A 31 -7.13 4.46 1.94
N GLU A 32 -7.76 5.58 1.62
CA GLU A 32 -7.06 6.78 1.14
C GLU A 32 -6.06 7.30 2.18
N GLY A 33 -6.51 7.44 3.43
CA GLY A 33 -5.65 7.87 4.54
C GLY A 33 -4.52 6.88 4.81
N PHE A 34 -4.83 5.57 4.78
CA PHE A 34 -3.83 4.53 4.94
C PHE A 34 -2.73 4.60 3.89
N ILE A 35 -3.08 4.70 2.61
CA ILE A 35 -2.12 4.77 1.48
C ILE A 35 -1.20 5.98 1.64
N HIS A 36 -1.76 7.15 1.96
CA HIS A 36 -0.97 8.36 2.14
C HIS A 36 0.01 8.27 3.32
N LEU A 37 -0.44 7.79 4.48
CA LEU A 37 0.41 7.69 5.66
C LEU A 37 1.46 6.59 5.52
N TYR A 38 1.07 5.42 5.03
CA TYR A 38 1.99 4.29 4.85
C TYR A 38 3.07 4.59 3.80
N GLY A 39 2.71 5.30 2.73
CA GLY A 39 3.64 5.70 1.68
C GLY A 39 4.47 6.95 1.97
N LEU A 40 4.20 7.67 3.07
CA LEU A 40 4.77 9.00 3.31
C LEU A 40 6.30 8.98 3.39
N ALA A 41 6.88 8.05 4.15
CA ALA A 41 8.33 7.96 4.31
C ALA A 41 9.04 7.67 2.99
N ILE A 42 8.47 6.79 2.15
CA ILE A 42 9.00 6.45 0.83
C ILE A 42 8.98 7.69 -0.08
N LYS A 43 7.86 8.41 -0.10
CA LYS A 43 7.71 9.64 -0.90
C LYS A 43 8.74 10.70 -0.51
N ILE A 44 8.96 10.90 0.79
CA ILE A 44 9.96 11.84 1.30
C ILE A 44 11.37 11.39 0.91
N GLY A 45 11.70 10.12 1.14
CA GLY A 45 13.01 9.56 0.79
C GLY A 45 13.33 9.74 -0.69
N ALA A 46 12.39 9.36 -1.57
CA ALA A 46 12.53 9.53 -3.01
C ALA A 46 12.71 11.01 -3.41
N GLY A 47 12.00 11.93 -2.75
CA GLY A 47 12.15 13.37 -2.96
C GLY A 47 13.54 13.87 -2.58
N LEU A 48 14.07 13.45 -1.42
CA LEU A 48 15.41 13.84 -0.97
C LEU A 48 16.52 13.28 -1.87
N GLU A 49 16.38 12.04 -2.32
CA GLU A 49 17.32 11.44 -3.27
C GLU A 49 17.34 12.16 -4.62
N ALA A 50 16.17 12.60 -5.10
CA ALA A 50 16.07 13.37 -6.34
C ALA A 50 16.81 14.71 -6.23
N VAL A 51 16.59 15.45 -5.13
CA VAL A 51 17.29 16.71 -4.85
C VAL A 51 18.80 16.50 -4.78
N ARG A 52 19.24 15.46 -4.08
CA ARG A 52 20.68 15.17 -3.97
C ARG A 52 21.31 14.87 -5.33
N ARG A 53 20.64 14.08 -6.18
CA ARG A 53 21.13 13.78 -7.53
C ARG A 53 21.24 15.03 -8.41
N GLU A 54 20.32 15.98 -8.26
CA GLU A 54 20.39 17.26 -8.98
C GLU A 54 21.60 18.09 -8.52
N GLN A 55 21.84 18.18 -7.21
CA GLN A 55 23.01 18.89 -6.66
C GLN A 55 24.34 18.28 -7.08
N ASP A 56 24.44 16.95 -7.04
CA ASP A 56 25.63 16.21 -7.46
C ASP A 56 25.92 16.42 -8.97
N ALA A 57 24.88 16.57 -9.80
CA ALA A 57 25.01 16.85 -11.22
C ALA A 57 25.49 18.28 -11.51
N VAL A 58 25.03 19.27 -10.74
CA VAL A 58 25.52 20.66 -10.85
C VAL A 58 26.98 20.76 -10.43
N ALA A 59 27.36 20.14 -9.31
CA ALA A 59 28.73 20.18 -8.81
C ALA A 59 29.76 19.45 -9.72
N ALA A 60 29.32 18.53 -10.57
CA ALA A 60 30.17 17.86 -11.55
C ALA A 60 30.32 18.64 -12.87
N ALA A 61 29.56 19.71 -13.06
CA ALA A 61 29.59 20.57 -14.25
C ALA A 61 30.47 21.82 -14.08
N ASP A 62 30.87 22.13 -12.84
CA ASP A 62 31.88 23.13 -12.46
C ASP A 62 33.27 22.48 -12.28
#